data_AF-A0A7K2MC64-F1
#
_entry.id   AF-A0A7K2MC64-F1
#
_cell.length_a   1.000
_cell.length_b   1.000
_cell.length_c   1.000
_cell.angle_alpha   90.00
_cell.angle_beta   90.00
_cell.angle_gamma   90.00
#
_symmetry.space_group_name_H-M   'P 1'
#
loop_
_entity.id
_entity.type
_entity.pdbx_description
1 polymer ?
#
loop_
_entity_poly.entity_id
_entity_poly.type
_entity_poly.pdbx_seq_one_letter_code
_entity_poly.pdbx_strand_id
1 'polypeptide(L)'
;ACAEHAAALEAARAAASEQRAGEEDELVVGLSAPAGPIAAAAAYKQAEQALSVARRRGRVLVEHEQLASGSVLPLLADDAVRAFADGLLRALYEHDATGRGDLVASLRAWLSRHGQWDAAAADLGVHRHTLRYRMRRVEEILGRSLDDPDVRMELWLALKTTSPDHP
;
A
#
# COMPACT_ATOMS: atom_id res chain seq x y z
N ALA A 1 -18.60 -13.99 9.40
CA ALA A 1 -19.92 -13.36 9.20
C ALA A 1 -19.82 -11.93 8.65
N CYS A 2 -19.56 -10.88 9.45
CA CYS A 2 -19.55 -9.49 8.95
C CYS A 2 -18.43 -9.21 7.93
N ALA A 3 -17.21 -9.70 8.19
CA ALA A 3 -16.09 -9.59 7.25
C ALA A 3 -16.34 -10.35 5.93
N GLU A 4 -16.91 -11.56 6.00
CA GLU A 4 -17.27 -12.37 4.83
C GLU A 4 -18.37 -11.70 3.98
N HIS A 5 -19.38 -11.12 4.63
CA HIS A 5 -20.44 -10.40 3.93
C HIS A 5 -19.92 -9.12 3.28
N ALA A 6 -19.01 -8.40 3.94
CA ALA A 6 -18.37 -7.23 3.37
C ALA A 6 -17.48 -7.56 2.16
N ALA A 7 -16.70 -8.65 2.22
CA ALA A 7 -15.89 -9.10 1.10
C ALA A 7 -16.74 -9.42 -0.14
N ALA A 8 -17.91 -10.03 0.04
CA ALA A 8 -18.86 -10.31 -1.04
C ALA A 8 -19.42 -9.00 -1.66
N LEU A 9 -19.73 -8.00 -0.83
CA LEU A 9 -20.19 -6.69 -1.29
C LEU A 9 -19.09 -5.89 -2.00
N GLU A 10 -17.85 -5.93 -1.53
CA GLU A 10 -16.71 -5.28 -2.21
C GLU A 10 -16.43 -5.90 -3.57
N ALA A 11 -16.49 -7.24 -3.68
CA ALA A 11 -16.35 -7.94 -4.96
C ALA A 11 -17.49 -7.58 -5.92
N ALA A 12 -18.73 -7.48 -5.42
CA ALA A 12 -19.88 -7.07 -6.22
C ALA A 12 -19.76 -5.60 -6.70
N ARG A 13 -19.23 -4.68 -5.87
CA ARG A 13 -18.96 -3.29 -6.27
C ARG A 13 -17.88 -3.18 -7.33
N ALA A 14 -16.79 -3.93 -7.19
CA ALA A 14 -15.73 -3.98 -8.20
C ALA A 14 -16.23 -4.50 -9.56
N ALA A 15 -17.19 -5.44 -9.55
CA ALA A 15 -17.83 -5.92 -10.77
C ALA A 15 -18.91 -4.96 -11.32
N ALA A 16 -19.58 -4.19 -10.45
CA ALA A 16 -20.65 -3.27 -10.84
C ALA A 16 -20.15 -1.90 -11.35
N SER A 17 -18.87 -1.55 -11.18
CA SER A 17 -18.34 -0.25 -11.62
C SER A 17 -18.34 -0.04 -13.14
N GLU A 18 -18.62 -1.08 -13.95
CA GLU A 18 -18.84 -0.95 -15.41
C GLU A 18 -20.25 -0.45 -15.78
N GLN A 19 -21.25 -0.57 -14.89
CA GLN A 19 -22.65 -0.16 -15.14
C GLN A 19 -23.17 0.75 -14.00
N ARG A 20 -23.10 2.08 -14.17
CA ARG A 20 -23.64 3.03 -13.18
C ARG A 20 -25.18 3.00 -13.07
N ALA A 21 -25.70 3.05 -11.84
CA ALA A 21 -26.62 4.08 -11.29
C ALA A 21 -27.63 3.51 -10.25
N GLY A 22 -27.65 4.09 -9.04
CA GLY A 22 -28.73 3.92 -8.05
C GLY A 22 -28.28 4.37 -6.65
N GLU A 23 -28.84 5.48 -6.14
CA GLU A 23 -28.70 5.94 -4.75
C GLU A 23 -29.47 5.00 -3.79
N GLU A 24 -29.04 3.75 -3.67
CA GLU A 24 -29.30 3.00 -2.45
C GLU A 24 -28.19 3.37 -1.47
N ASP A 25 -28.58 3.79 -0.26
CA ASP A 25 -27.67 4.16 0.84
C ASP A 25 -26.62 3.06 0.99
N GLU A 26 -25.42 3.31 0.42
CA GLU A 26 -24.39 2.30 0.33
C GLU A 26 -24.07 1.82 1.74
N LEU A 27 -24.32 0.53 2.03
CA LEU A 27 -24.03 -0.03 3.34
C LEU A 27 -22.53 0.13 3.61
N VAL A 28 -22.20 0.87 4.68
CA VAL A 28 -20.84 1.05 5.17
C VAL A 28 -20.78 0.63 6.64
N VAL A 29 -19.79 -0.18 6.98
CA VAL A 29 -19.61 -0.77 8.30
C VAL A 29 -18.24 -0.40 8.86
N GLY A 30 -18.21 0.03 10.12
CA GLY A 30 -16.99 0.13 10.91
C GLY A 30 -17.01 -0.92 12.01
N LEU A 31 -15.96 -1.72 12.11
CA LEU A 31 -15.81 -2.73 13.17
C LEU A 31 -14.74 -2.30 14.16
N SER A 32 -14.99 -2.52 15.44
CA SER A 32 -13.99 -2.38 16.50
C SER A 32 -13.14 -3.64 16.65
N ALA A 33 -12.11 -3.56 17.48
CA ALA A 33 -11.45 -4.78 17.96
C ALA A 33 -12.38 -5.56 18.92
N PRO A 34 -12.19 -6.88 19.07
CA PRO A 34 -12.95 -7.67 20.05
C PRO A 34 -12.85 -7.07 21.45
N ALA A 35 -14.00 -6.85 22.10
CA ALA A 35 -14.06 -6.18 23.39
C ALA A 35 -15.09 -6.85 24.32
N GLY A 36 -14.73 -6.97 25.59
CA GLY A 36 -15.69 -7.34 26.64
C GLY A 36 -16.60 -6.17 27.04
N PRO A 37 -17.69 -6.43 27.80
CA PRO A 37 -18.71 -5.41 28.13
C PRO A 37 -18.16 -4.13 28.77
N ILE A 38 -17.13 -4.26 29.60
CA ILE A 38 -16.48 -3.12 30.29
C ILE A 38 -15.83 -2.15 29.29
N ALA A 39 -15.36 -2.65 28.15
CA ALA A 39 -14.72 -1.87 27.10
C ALA A 39 -15.69 -1.43 25.99
N ALA A 40 -17.01 -1.64 26.15
CA ALA A 40 -18.00 -1.36 25.11
C ALA A 40 -17.98 0.10 24.62
N ALA A 41 -17.79 1.07 25.53
CA ALA A 41 -17.71 2.48 25.15
C ALA A 41 -16.46 2.80 24.30
N ALA A 42 -15.33 2.13 24.58
CA ALA A 42 -14.13 2.24 23.76
C ALA A 42 -14.31 1.56 22.40
N ALA A 43 -14.88 0.35 22.39
CA ALA A 43 -15.20 -0.39 21.18
C ALA A 43 -16.16 0.40 20.27
N TYR A 44 -17.17 1.07 20.84
CA TYR A 44 -18.06 1.92 20.06
C TYR A 44 -17.32 3.07 19.37
N LYS A 45 -16.43 3.78 20.08
CA LYS A 45 -15.57 4.81 19.47
C LYS A 45 -14.67 4.27 18.37
N GLN A 46 -14.12 3.06 18.56
CA GLN A 46 -13.30 2.40 17.54
C GLN A 46 -14.12 2.08 16.28
N ALA A 47 -15.34 1.57 16.44
CA ALA A 47 -16.25 1.30 15.34
C ALA A 47 -16.65 2.60 14.60
N GLU A 48 -16.91 3.70 15.31
CA GLU A 48 -17.19 5.01 14.69
C GLU A 48 -15.99 5.54 13.89
N GLN A 49 -14.78 5.41 14.43
CA GLN A 49 -13.55 5.78 13.72
C GLN A 49 -13.37 4.95 12.45
N ALA A 50 -13.56 3.62 12.55
CA ALA A 50 -13.50 2.73 11.41
C ALA A 50 -14.57 3.06 10.35
N LEU A 51 -15.79 3.37 10.77
CA LEU A 51 -16.88 3.79 9.89
C LEU A 51 -16.56 5.11 9.16
N SER A 52 -15.99 6.08 9.87
CA SER A 52 -15.54 7.35 9.29
C SER A 52 -14.46 7.13 8.23
N VAL A 53 -13.55 6.18 8.44
CA VAL A 53 -12.53 5.82 7.45
C VAL A 53 -13.14 5.07 6.26
N ALA A 54 -14.03 4.11 6.51
CA ALA A 54 -14.71 3.34 5.47
C ALA A 54 -15.47 4.27 4.49
N ARG A 55 -16.23 5.23 5.03
CA ARG A 55 -16.93 6.26 4.24
C ARG A 55 -15.99 7.11 3.40
N ARG A 56 -14.88 7.59 4.00
CA ARG A 56 -13.91 8.44 3.29
C ARG A 56 -13.23 7.73 2.12
N ARG A 57 -13.07 6.41 2.22
CA ARG A 57 -12.37 5.58 1.21
C ARG A 57 -13.29 4.79 0.29
N GLY A 58 -14.61 4.99 0.36
CA GLY A 58 -15.57 4.19 -0.41
C GLY A 58 -15.52 2.68 -0.12
N ARG A 59 -15.00 2.26 1.04
CA ARG A 59 -14.92 0.84 1.43
C ARG A 59 -16.22 0.42 2.11
N VAL A 60 -16.64 -0.82 1.86
CA VAL A 60 -17.83 -1.39 2.54
C VAL A 60 -17.54 -1.62 4.02
N LEU A 61 -16.32 -2.04 4.34
CA LEU A 61 -15.92 -2.39 5.69
C LEU A 61 -14.50 -1.90 6.00
N VAL A 62 -14.33 -1.34 7.20
CA VAL A 62 -13.02 -1.16 7.80
C VAL A 62 -13.05 -1.73 9.21
N GLU A 63 -12.02 -2.50 9.56
CA GLU A 63 -11.81 -2.98 10.92
C GLU A 63 -10.82 -2.07 11.63
N HIS A 64 -11.12 -1.68 12.87
CA HIS A 64 -10.26 -0.79 13.65
C HIS A 64 -8.87 -1.39 13.87
N GLU A 65 -8.76 -2.72 13.96
CA GLU A 65 -7.47 -3.40 14.09
C GLU A 65 -6.55 -3.16 12.88
N GLN A 66 -7.12 -2.96 11.69
CA GLN A 66 -6.36 -2.56 10.50
C GLN A 66 -5.81 -1.13 10.65
N LEU A 67 -6.53 -0.24 11.37
CA LEU A 67 -6.08 1.12 11.69
C LEU A 67 -5.09 1.14 12.87
N ALA A 68 -5.20 0.19 13.79
CA ALA A 68 -4.41 0.10 15.01
C ALA A 68 -3.08 -0.64 14.85
N SER A 69 -2.77 -1.16 13.64
CA SER A 69 -1.56 -1.94 13.32
C SER A 69 -0.22 -1.18 13.48
N GLY A 70 -0.20 -0.01 14.14
CA GLY A 70 1.01 0.80 14.36
C GLY A 70 1.59 1.41 13.09
N SER A 71 0.86 1.33 11.98
CA SER A 71 1.30 1.76 10.65
C SER A 71 0.41 2.87 10.14
N VAL A 72 1.01 3.90 9.54
CA VAL A 72 0.28 4.94 8.81
C VAL A 72 -0.14 4.46 7.41
N LEU A 73 0.38 3.32 6.93
CA LEU A 73 0.09 2.83 5.57
C LEU A 73 -1.41 2.54 5.36
N PRO A 74 -2.11 1.87 6.29
CA PRO A 74 -3.56 1.73 6.19
C PRO A 74 -4.28 3.07 6.32
N LEU A 75 -3.65 4.15 6.79
CA LEU A 75 -4.21 5.51 6.78
C LEU A 75 -4.09 6.18 5.41
N LEU A 76 -3.03 5.85 4.66
CA LEU A 76 -2.69 6.40 3.35
C LEU A 76 -3.29 5.61 2.17
N ALA A 77 -3.70 4.36 2.36
CA ALA A 77 -4.14 3.48 1.27
C ALA A 77 -5.57 3.78 0.72
N ASP A 78 -5.83 5.03 0.37
CA ASP A 78 -6.96 5.42 -0.48
C ASP A 78 -6.58 5.24 -1.97
N ASP A 79 -7.55 5.15 -2.86
CA ASP A 79 -7.36 4.84 -4.28
C ASP A 79 -6.45 5.86 -4.98
N ALA A 80 -6.53 7.14 -4.57
CA ALA A 80 -5.66 8.19 -5.07
C ALA A 80 -4.17 7.94 -4.76
N VAL A 81 -3.85 7.41 -3.57
CA VAL A 81 -2.47 7.12 -3.16
C VAL A 81 -1.95 5.87 -3.85
N ARG A 82 -2.80 4.87 -4.09
CA ARG A 82 -2.46 3.70 -4.90
C ARG A 82 -2.15 4.10 -6.33
N ALA A 83 -3.02 4.88 -6.97
CA ALA A 83 -2.81 5.38 -8.32
C ALA A 83 -1.53 6.22 -8.45
N PHE A 84 -1.24 7.06 -7.45
CA PHE A 84 0.03 7.81 -7.40
C PHE A 84 1.23 6.88 -7.26
N ALA A 85 1.18 5.91 -6.35
CA ALA A 85 2.26 4.95 -6.13
C ALA A 85 2.53 4.07 -7.36
N ASP A 86 1.46 3.59 -8.02
CA ASP A 86 1.54 2.86 -9.29
C ASP A 86 2.18 3.73 -10.36
N GLY A 87 1.76 5.00 -10.49
CA GLY A 87 2.34 5.96 -11.43
C GLY A 87 3.83 6.21 -11.17
N LEU A 88 4.23 6.33 -9.91
CA LEU A 88 5.62 6.56 -9.51
C LEU A 88 6.52 5.36 -9.83
N LEU A 89 6.03 4.13 -9.70
CA LEU A 89 6.82 2.92 -9.90
C LEU A 89 6.67 2.31 -11.30
N ARG A 90 5.70 2.76 -12.10
CA ARG A 90 5.37 2.20 -13.43
C ARG A 90 6.59 2.04 -14.33
N ALA A 91 7.41 3.08 -14.48
CA ALA A 91 8.57 3.05 -15.36
C ALA A 91 9.64 2.03 -14.91
N LEU A 92 9.71 1.72 -13.61
CA LEU A 92 10.58 0.65 -13.09
C LEU A 92 10.00 -0.73 -13.39
N TYR A 93 8.69 -0.92 -13.21
CA TYR A 93 8.01 -2.18 -13.56
C TYR A 93 8.13 -2.49 -15.05
N GLU A 94 7.88 -1.50 -15.91
CA GLU A 94 8.04 -1.62 -17.36
C GLU A 94 9.49 -1.98 -17.74
N HIS A 95 10.48 -1.37 -17.09
CA HIS A 95 11.87 -1.70 -17.33
C HIS A 95 12.21 -3.14 -16.91
N ASP A 96 11.78 -3.56 -15.71
CA ASP A 96 12.02 -4.91 -15.20
C ASP A 96 11.36 -5.97 -16.11
N ALA A 97 10.17 -5.68 -16.66
CA ALA A 97 9.46 -6.55 -17.61
C ALA A 97 10.21 -6.80 -18.93
N THR A 98 11.13 -5.91 -19.35
CA THR A 98 11.97 -6.13 -20.55
C THR A 98 13.11 -7.13 -20.35
N GLY A 99 13.19 -7.77 -19.17
CA GLY A 99 14.16 -8.82 -18.86
C GLY A 99 15.53 -8.32 -18.41
N ARG A 100 15.68 -7.01 -18.16
CA ARG A 100 16.94 -6.35 -17.75
C ARG A 100 16.94 -5.77 -16.34
N GLY A 101 16.01 -6.14 -15.46
CA GLY A 101 15.97 -5.48 -14.17
C GLY A 101 15.34 -6.30 -13.04
N ASP A 102 16.09 -6.37 -11.95
CA ASP A 102 15.56 -6.54 -10.60
C ASP A 102 15.53 -5.17 -9.92
N LEU A 103 15.20 -4.08 -10.63
CA LEU A 103 15.33 -2.72 -10.11
C LEU A 103 14.38 -2.48 -8.94
N VAL A 104 13.12 -2.93 -9.07
CA VAL A 104 12.13 -2.81 -7.99
C VAL A 104 12.56 -3.63 -6.78
N ALA A 105 13.01 -4.87 -6.99
CA ALA A 105 13.52 -5.71 -5.90
C ALA A 105 14.76 -5.11 -5.25
N SER A 106 15.67 -4.54 -6.04
CA SER A 106 16.90 -3.91 -5.56
C SER A 106 16.63 -2.64 -4.76
N LEU A 107 15.67 -1.82 -5.22
CA LEU A 107 15.23 -0.61 -4.53
C LEU A 107 14.58 -0.97 -3.20
N ARG A 108 13.71 -1.99 -3.20
CA ARG A 108 13.06 -2.51 -2.00
C ARG A 108 14.09 -2.99 -0.97
N ALA A 109 15.07 -3.78 -1.38
CA ALA A 109 16.13 -4.27 -0.49
C ALA A 109 16.98 -3.12 0.07
N TRP A 110 17.38 -2.18 -0.78
CA TRP A 110 18.21 -1.03 -0.36
C TRP A 110 17.48 -0.11 0.62
N LEU A 111 16.21 0.23 0.36
CA LEU A 111 15.39 1.02 1.28
C LEU A 111 15.11 0.29 2.61
N SER A 112 14.88 -1.04 2.55
CA SER A 112 14.67 -1.86 3.76
C SER A 112 15.90 -1.90 4.67
N ARG A 113 17.09 -1.67 4.12
CA ARG A 113 18.36 -1.55 4.86
C ARG A 113 18.79 -0.10 5.09
N HIS A 114 17.87 0.86 4.98
CA HIS A 114 18.13 2.28 5.18
C HIS A 114 19.28 2.83 4.31
N GLY A 115 19.46 2.26 3.13
CA GLY A 115 20.50 2.62 2.17
C GLY A 115 21.87 1.98 2.40
N GLN A 116 22.00 1.00 3.32
CA GLN A 116 23.25 0.28 3.53
C GLN A 116 23.57 -0.66 2.36
N TRP A 117 24.60 -0.30 1.59
CA TRP A 117 24.99 -1.02 0.37
C TRP A 117 25.34 -2.48 0.60
N ASP A 118 26.20 -2.79 1.57
CA ASP A 118 26.69 -4.15 1.76
C ASP A 118 25.59 -5.08 2.29
N ALA A 119 24.77 -4.61 3.24
CA ALA A 119 23.64 -5.38 3.78
C ALA A 119 22.57 -5.66 2.71
N ALA A 120 22.18 -4.65 1.93
CA ALA A 120 21.18 -4.83 0.87
C ALA A 120 21.70 -5.69 -0.28
N ALA A 121 22.99 -5.58 -0.63
CA ALA A 121 23.60 -6.42 -1.65
C ALA A 121 23.67 -7.89 -1.19
N ALA A 122 23.96 -8.13 0.09
CA ALA A 122 23.94 -9.45 0.70
C ALA A 122 22.53 -10.08 0.67
N ASP A 123 21.49 -9.32 1.00
CA ASP A 123 20.09 -9.80 0.93
C ASP A 123 19.69 -10.25 -0.48
N LEU A 124 20.23 -9.59 -1.51
CA LEU A 124 19.95 -9.89 -2.92
C LEU A 124 20.91 -10.93 -3.53
N GLY A 125 21.95 -11.36 -2.80
CA GLY A 125 22.99 -12.24 -3.34
C GLY A 125 23.81 -11.62 -4.48
N VAL A 126 23.92 -10.28 -4.55
CA VAL A 126 24.69 -9.57 -5.58
C VAL A 126 25.86 -8.81 -4.99
N HIS A 127 26.79 -8.37 -5.84
CA HIS A 127 27.87 -7.50 -5.41
C HIS A 127 27.38 -6.06 -5.20
N ARG A 128 27.94 -5.34 -4.22
CA ARG A 128 27.60 -3.91 -3.95
C ARG A 128 27.72 -3.00 -5.17
N HIS A 129 28.63 -3.29 -6.09
CA HIS A 129 28.81 -2.52 -7.32
C HIS A 129 27.63 -2.72 -8.28
N THR A 130 27.10 -3.94 -8.37
CA THR A 130 25.88 -4.25 -9.12
C THR A 130 24.69 -3.51 -8.52
N LEU A 131 24.55 -3.53 -7.18
CA LEU A 131 23.47 -2.79 -6.53
C LEU A 131 23.57 -1.27 -6.77
N ARG A 132 24.76 -0.67 -6.67
CA ARG A 132 24.96 0.74 -7.00
C ARG A 132 24.62 1.08 -8.44
N TYR A 133 24.98 0.22 -9.38
CA TYR A 133 24.60 0.37 -10.78
C TYR A 133 23.07 0.35 -10.95
N ARG A 134 22.39 -0.61 -10.32
CA ARG A 134 20.92 -0.69 -10.33
C ARG A 134 20.28 0.55 -9.70
N MET A 135 20.81 1.07 -8.59
CA MET A 135 20.26 2.29 -7.95
C MET A 135 20.47 3.54 -8.80
N ARG A 136 21.62 3.69 -9.48
CA ARG A 136 21.80 4.77 -10.47
C ARG A 136 20.78 4.66 -11.61
N ARG A 137 20.51 3.44 -12.06
CA ARG A 137 19.51 3.21 -13.11
C ARG A 137 18.09 3.57 -12.64
N VAL A 138 17.76 3.31 -11.37
CA VAL A 138 16.50 3.77 -10.75
C VAL A 138 16.43 5.30 -10.77
N GLU A 139 17.49 6.00 -10.35
CA GLU A 139 17.54 7.47 -10.38
C GLU A 139 17.36 8.05 -11.79
N GLU A 140 18.02 7.44 -12.79
CA GLU A 140 17.90 7.81 -14.21
C GLU A 140 16.47 7.63 -14.74
N ILE A 141 15.83 6.50 -14.45
CA ILE A 141 14.48 6.19 -14.94
C ILE A 141 13.45 7.11 -14.29
N LEU A 142 13.57 7.36 -12.99
CA LEU A 142 12.62 8.18 -12.25
C LEU A 142 12.89 9.68 -12.41
N GLY A 143 14.10 10.08 -12.80
CA GLY A 143 14.53 11.47 -12.80
C GLY A 143 14.60 12.08 -11.41
N ARG A 144 14.84 11.25 -10.38
CA ARG A 144 14.87 11.66 -8.96
C ARG A 144 16.13 11.15 -8.30
N SER A 145 16.73 11.96 -7.43
CA SER A 145 17.89 11.52 -6.66
C SER A 145 17.48 10.69 -5.45
N LEU A 146 18.11 9.53 -5.30
CA LEU A 146 18.01 8.72 -4.10
C LEU A 146 18.87 9.29 -2.96
N ASP A 147 19.59 10.40 -3.10
CA ASP A 147 20.22 11.07 -1.97
C ASP A 147 19.25 11.96 -1.19
N ASP A 148 18.11 12.29 -1.79
CA ASP A 148 17.03 13.05 -1.16
C ASP A 148 16.19 12.15 -0.23
N PRO A 149 16.12 12.44 1.09
CA PRO A 149 15.33 11.66 2.03
C PRO A 149 13.83 11.66 1.73
N ASP A 150 13.28 12.73 1.15
CA ASP A 150 11.86 12.81 0.80
C ASP A 150 11.54 11.88 -0.37
N VAL A 151 12.44 11.81 -1.37
CA VAL A 151 12.36 10.84 -2.47
C VAL A 151 12.38 9.41 -1.94
N ARG A 152 13.30 9.08 -1.02
CA ARG A 152 13.36 7.74 -0.40
C ARG A 152 12.08 7.39 0.34
N MET A 153 11.53 8.35 1.09
CA MET A 153 10.29 8.17 1.84
C MET A 153 9.12 7.88 0.89
N GLU A 154 8.93 8.70 -0.15
CA GLU A 154 7.86 8.51 -1.12
C GLU A 154 7.95 7.16 -1.85
N LEU A 155 9.16 6.77 -2.28
CA LEU A 155 9.38 5.49 -2.92
C LEU A 155 9.14 4.31 -1.97
N TRP A 156 9.53 4.44 -0.70
CA TRP A 156 9.26 3.43 0.31
C TRP A 156 7.75 3.27 0.55
N LEU A 157 7.02 4.38 0.66
CA LEU A 157 5.57 4.36 0.80
C LEU A 157 4.93 3.72 -0.44
N ALA A 158 5.35 4.11 -1.64
CA ALA A 158 4.83 3.54 -2.88
C ALA A 158 5.06 2.01 -2.98
N LEU A 159 6.23 1.51 -2.57
CA LEU A 159 6.52 0.07 -2.53
C LEU A 159 5.71 -0.71 -1.48
N LYS A 160 5.15 -0.01 -0.49
CA LYS A 160 4.32 -0.58 0.57
C LYS A 160 2.83 -0.50 0.27
N THR A 161 2.39 0.45 -0.58
CA THR A 161 0.99 0.61 -0.99
C THR A 161 0.66 -0.18 -2.25
N THR A 162 1.64 -0.46 -3.10
CA THR A 162 1.50 -1.38 -4.24
C THR A 162 1.69 -2.82 -3.76
N SER A 163 0.62 -3.62 -3.81
CA SER A 163 0.73 -5.07 -3.57
C SER A 163 1.64 -5.71 -4.63
N PRO A 164 2.35 -6.81 -4.32
CA PRO A 164 3.26 -7.49 -5.24
C PRO A 164 2.57 -8.16 -6.46
N ASP A 165 1.27 -7.97 -6.65
CA ASP A 165 0.51 -8.49 -7.78
C ASP A 165 0.28 -7.38 -8.81
N HIS A 166 1.31 -7.07 -9.60
CA HIS A 166 1.10 -6.62 -10.97
C HIS A 166 1.59 -7.74 -11.89
N PRO A 167 0.74 -8.21 -12.82
CA PRO A 167 1.06 -9.32 -13.73
C PRO A 167 2.28 -9.01 -14.61
#